data_AF-A0A1Q7U024-F1
#
_entry.id   AF-A0A1Q7U024-F1
#
_cell.length_a   1.000
_cell.length_b   1.000
_cell.length_c   1.000
_cell.angle_alpha   90.00
_cell.angle_beta   90.00
_cell.angle_gamma   90.00
#
_symmetry.space_group_name_H-M   'P 1'
#
loop_
_entity.id
_entity.type
_entity.pdbx_description
1 polymer ?
#
loop_
_entity_poly.entity_id
_entity_poly.type
_entity_poly.pdbx_seq_one_letter_code
_entity_poly.pdbx_strand_id
1 'polypeptide(L)' 'MENRRADADGYFLSCTATSMIDAIEDIERKLDKPVVNSNQAVLWSALRRLEITEPIAGLGRLFDTEPQA' A
#
# COMPACT_ATOMS: atom_id res chain seq x y z
N MET A 1 -13.22 7.12 9.19
CA MET A 1 -12.41 8.36 9.27
C MET A 1 -12.00 8.75 10.69
N GLU A 2 -12.58 8.16 11.73
CA GLU A 2 -12.27 8.46 13.15
C GLU A 2 -10.76 8.47 13.50
N ASN A 3 -9.97 7.61 12.86
CA ASN A 3 -8.53 7.49 13.10
C ASN A 3 -7.66 8.39 12.20
N ARG A 4 -8.22 9.36 11.48
CA ARG A 4 -7.43 10.28 10.63
C ARG A 4 -6.57 11.19 11.51
N ARG A 5 -5.27 11.25 11.21
CA ARG A 5 -4.28 12.11 11.88
C ARG A 5 -3.64 13.05 10.87
N ALA A 6 -3.57 14.34 11.21
CA ALA A 6 -3.04 15.37 10.31
C ALA A 6 -1.51 15.27 10.13
N ASP A 7 -0.82 14.83 11.18
CA ASP A 7 0.63 14.66 11.32
C ASP A 7 1.14 13.29 10.86
N ALA A 8 0.27 12.31 10.61
CA ALA A 8 0.74 10.99 10.16
C ALA A 8 1.34 11.04 8.74
N ASP A 9 2.51 10.45 8.54
CA ASP A 9 3.12 10.33 7.21
C ASP A 9 2.42 9.28 6.33
N GLY A 10 1.72 8.33 6.95
CA GLY A 10 0.99 7.26 6.28
C GLY A 10 0.25 6.38 7.28
N TYR A 11 -0.48 5.39 6.78
CA TYR A 11 -1.26 4.46 7.60
C TYR A 11 -0.84 3.03 7.34
N PHE A 12 -0.66 2.27 8.41
CA PHE A 12 -0.46 0.83 8.32
C PHE A 12 -1.73 0.08 8.76
N LEU A 13 -2.25 -0.76 7.88
CA LEU A 13 -3.42 -1.60 8.09
C LEU A 13 -2.96 -3.05 8.33
N SER A 14 -2.85 -3.44 9.59
CA SER A 14 -2.32 -4.76 10.01
C SER A 14 -3.20 -5.98 9.63
N CYS A 15 -4.26 -5.81 8.85
CA CYS A 15 -5.22 -6.88 8.57
C CYS A 15 -4.63 -8.01 7.70
N THR A 16 -4.96 -9.26 8.03
CA THR A 16 -4.65 -10.46 7.23
C THR A 16 -5.74 -10.81 6.22
N ALA A 17 -6.90 -10.14 6.25
CA ALA A 17 -7.96 -10.36 5.28
C ALA A 17 -7.51 -9.88 3.89
N THR A 18 -7.33 -10.83 2.97
CA THR A 18 -6.82 -10.61 1.61
C THR A 18 -7.71 -9.67 0.77
N SER A 19 -9.01 -9.64 1.07
CA SER A 19 -9.99 -8.78 0.39
C SER A 19 -9.79 -7.29 0.63
N MET A 20 -8.95 -6.88 1.58
CA MET A 20 -8.67 -5.46 1.83
C MET A 20 -7.65 -4.86 0.85
N ILE A 21 -6.95 -5.67 0.06
CA ILE A 21 -5.90 -5.16 -0.82
C ILE A 21 -6.46 -4.21 -1.90
N ASP A 22 -7.63 -4.52 -2.45
CA ASP A 22 -8.29 -3.75 -3.50
C ASP A 22 -8.84 -2.39 -2.99
N ALA A 23 -8.96 -2.22 -1.67
CA ALA A 23 -9.48 -0.99 -1.08
C ALA A 23 -8.38 0.07 -0.85
N ILE A 24 -7.11 -0.28 -1.02
CA ILE A 24 -5.98 0.54 -0.59
C ILE A 24 -5.91 1.84 -1.37
N GLU A 25 -6.00 1.77 -2.70
CA GLU A 25 -6.00 2.95 -3.56
C GLU A 25 -7.16 3.92 -3.23
N ASP A 26 -8.35 3.38 -2.96
CA ASP A 26 -9.51 4.15 -2.52
C ASP A 26 -9.29 4.85 -1.18
N ILE A 27 -8.63 4.17 -0.24
CA ILE A 27 -8.33 4.71 1.08
C ILE A 27 -7.25 5.80 0.97
N GLU A 28 -6.20 5.57 0.17
CA GLU A 28 -5.16 6.58 -0.09
C GLU A 28 -5.76 7.84 -0.70
N ARG A 29 -6.64 7.72 -1.69
CA ARG A 29 -7.39 8.86 -2.26
C ARG A 29 -8.18 9.64 -1.21
N LYS A 30 -8.85 8.93 -0.29
CA LYS A 30 -9.68 9.56 0.75
C LYS A 30 -8.85 10.23 1.84
N LEU A 31 -7.68 9.68 2.17
CA LEU A 31 -6.81 10.20 3.22
C LEU A 31 -5.81 11.24 2.71
N ASP A 32 -5.54 11.22 1.40
CA ASP A 32 -4.43 11.87 0.71
C ASP A 32 -3.07 11.53 1.34
N LYS A 33 -2.92 10.26 1.74
CA LYS A 33 -1.74 9.76 2.45
C LYS A 33 -1.46 8.32 2.03
N PRO A 34 -0.18 7.88 2.00
CA PRO A 34 0.18 6.49 1.75
C PRO A 34 -0.50 5.54 2.73
N VAL A 35 -0.93 4.38 2.23
CA VAL A 35 -1.54 3.32 3.03
C VAL A 35 -0.87 2.00 2.70
N VAL A 36 -0.38 1.31 3.72
CA VAL A 36 0.24 0.00 3.58
C VAL A 36 -0.53 -1.06 4.36
N ASN A 37 -0.80 -2.19 3.73
CA ASN A 37 -1.37 -3.37 4.37
C ASN A 37 -0.34 -4.51 4.44
N SER A 38 -0.50 -5.43 5.39
CA SER A 38 0.42 -6.56 5.58
C SER A 38 0.55 -7.46 4.33
N ASN A 39 -0.56 -7.83 3.70
CA ASN A 39 -0.57 -8.71 2.54
C ASN A 39 0.08 -8.06 1.30
N GLN A 40 -0.22 -6.79 1.03
CA GLN A 40 0.40 -6.07 -0.08
C GLN A 40 1.90 -5.86 0.14
N ALA A 41 2.34 -5.63 1.39
CA ALA A 41 3.74 -5.44 1.71
C ALA A 41 4.54 -6.74 1.51
N VAL A 42 3.96 -7.88 1.88
CA VAL A 42 4.54 -9.20 1.60
C VAL A 42 4.63 -9.46 0.10
N LEU A 43 3.55 -9.21 -0.65
CA LEU A 43 3.55 -9.34 -2.11
C LEU A 43 4.61 -8.46 -2.76
N TRP A 44 4.66 -7.18 -2.39
CA TRP A 44 5.66 -6.22 -2.87
C TRP A 44 7.08 -6.74 -2.61
N SER A 45 7.36 -7.15 -1.37
CA SER A 45 8.68 -7.67 -0.97
C SER A 45 9.07 -8.93 -1.76
N ALA A 46 8.11 -9.84 -1.99
CA ALA A 46 8.34 -11.05 -2.79
C ALA A 46 8.68 -10.72 -4.25
N LEU A 47 7.95 -9.80 -4.88
CA LEU A 47 8.20 -9.38 -6.26
C LEU A 47 9.55 -8.68 -6.41
N ARG A 48 9.91 -7.78 -5.49
CA ARG A 48 11.22 -7.10 -5.54
C ARG A 48 12.39 -8.07 -5.40
N ARG A 49 12.25 -9.14 -4.61
CA ARG A 49 13.25 -10.23 -4.50
C ARG A 49 13.38 -11.05 -5.78
N LEU A 50 12.35 -11.07 -6.61
CA LEU A 50 12.35 -11.71 -7.93
C LEU A 50 12.73 -10.74 -9.05
N GLU A 51 13.17 -9.53 -8.72
CA GLU A 51 13.51 -8.46 -9.67
C GLU A 51 12.34 -8.04 -10.58
N ILE A 52 11.11 -8.38 -10.18
CA ILE A 52 9.87 -7.92 -10.83
C ILE A 52 9.58 -6.54 -10.30
N THR A 53 9.62 -5.54 -11.17
CA THR A 53 9.56 -4.14 -10.76
C THR A 53 8.48 -3.28 -11.38
N GLU A 54 7.74 -3.88 -12.29
CA GLU A 54 6.64 -3.28 -13.02
C GLU A 54 5.57 -2.75 -12.06
N PRO A 55 5.04 -1.53 -12.31
CA PRO A 55 3.94 -1.01 -11.54
C PRO A 55 2.69 -1.89 -11.60
N ILE A 56 1.99 -2.03 -10.48
CA ILE A 56 0.73 -2.80 -10.41
C ILE A 56 -0.40 -1.86 -10.00
N ALA A 57 -1.23 -1.50 -10.97
CA ALA A 57 -2.37 -0.63 -10.76
C ALA A 57 -3.36 -1.21 -9.73
N GLY A 58 -3.97 -0.33 -8.92
CA GLY A 58 -4.98 -0.70 -7.93
C GLY A 58 -4.44 -1.17 -6.58
N LEU A 59 -3.11 -1.39 -6.44
CA LEU A 59 -2.48 -1.77 -5.17
C LEU A 59 -1.85 -0.57 -4.43
N GLY A 60 -2.26 0.65 -4.78
CA GLY A 60 -1.84 1.90 -4.15
C GLY A 60 -0.38 2.28 -4.41
N ARG A 61 0.05 3.38 -3.77
CA ARG A 61 1.33 4.05 -4.01
C ARG A 61 2.56 3.16 -3.82
N LEU A 62 2.46 2.08 -3.02
CA LEU A 62 3.55 1.12 -2.82
C LEU A 62 3.96 0.40 -4.11
N PHE A 63 3.02 0.22 -5.03
CA PHE A 63 3.22 -0.42 -6.34
C PHE A 63 3.30 0.57 -7.51
N ASP A 64 3.12 1.88 -7.28
CA ASP A 64 3.15 2.89 -8.35
C ASP A 64 4.56 3.38 -8.71
N THR A 65 5.54 3.20 -7.82
CA THR A 65 6.91 3.67 -8.03
C THR A 65 7.91 2.53 -8.16
N GLU A 66 8.93 2.72 -9.00
CA GLU A 66 10.15 1.93 -8.90
C GLU A 66 10.74 2.12 -7.49
N PRO A 67 11.23 1.05 -6.83
CA PRO A 67 11.84 1.16 -5.52
C PRO A 67 13.07 2.06 -5.66
N GLN A 68 13.13 3.09 -4.84
CA GLN A 68 14.35 3.86 -4.69
C GLN A 68 15.37 2.94 -4.00
N ALA A 69 16.43 2.60 -4.73
CA ALA A 69 17.56 1.81 -4.25
C ALA A 69 18.36 2.53 -3.16
#